data_AF-A0A1M5QMQ7-F1
#
_entry.id   AF-A0A1M5QMQ7-F1
#
_cell.length_a   1.000
_cell.length_b   1.000
_cell.length_c   1.000
_cell.angle_alpha   90.00
_cell.angle_beta   90.00
_cell.angle_gamma   90.00
#
_symmetry.space_group_name_H-M   'P 1'
#
loop_
_entity.id
_entity.type
_entity.pdbx_description
1 polymer ?
#
loop_
_entity_poly.entity_id
_entity_poly.type
_entity_poly.pdbx_seq_one_letter_code
_entity_poly.pdbx_strand_id
1 'polypeptide(L)'
;MIPIKSADRTRKEMQDLEAMAAKLLETARKLPSGQERHNALQEIEGFRARITALQRPSDMAQSPQPYDLVTRPCTIHAGRFRWDLRENGRPIQSSLESFATEQEAHSDGRHELEKLIQVSRL
;
A
#
# COMPACT_ATOMS: atom_id res chain seq x y z
N MET A 1 4.26 12.53 -17.98
CA MET A 1 5.27 12.73 -16.91
C MET A 1 4.53 13.15 -15.64
N ILE A 2 4.25 12.20 -14.74
CA ILE A 2 3.54 12.47 -13.48
C ILE A 2 4.60 12.79 -12.40
N PRO A 3 4.46 13.85 -11.59
CA PRO A 3 5.50 14.24 -10.65
C PRO A 3 5.52 13.31 -9.42
N ILE A 4 6.63 12.60 -9.24
CA ILE A 4 6.93 11.70 -8.10
C ILE A 4 7.20 12.50 -6.79
N LYS A 5 7.23 13.84 -6.87
CA LYS A 5 7.60 14.75 -5.75
C LYS A 5 6.70 14.66 -4.51
N SER A 6 5.46 14.18 -4.62
CA SER A 6 4.51 14.15 -3.49
C SER A 6 4.87 13.07 -2.47
N ALA A 7 5.21 11.87 -2.94
CA ALA A 7 5.52 10.73 -2.07
C ALA A 7 6.82 10.93 -1.26
N ASP A 8 7.84 11.53 -1.89
CA ASP A 8 9.11 11.83 -1.22
C ASP A 8 8.95 12.88 -0.12
N ARG A 9 8.07 13.86 -0.32
CA ARG A 9 7.74 14.87 0.71
C ARG A 9 7.08 14.21 1.92
N THR A 10 6.06 13.39 1.70
CA THR A 10 5.35 12.68 2.77
C THR A 10 6.27 11.72 3.54
N ARG A 11 7.18 11.02 2.84
CA ARG A 11 8.15 10.14 3.51
C ARG A 11 9.09 10.92 4.44
N LYS A 12 9.60 12.05 3.97
CA LYS A 12 10.50 12.91 4.77
C LYS A 12 9.79 13.48 6.00
N GLU A 13 8.57 13.98 5.83
CA GLU A 13 7.75 14.49 6.95
C GLU A 13 7.49 13.42 8.01
N MET A 14 7.22 12.18 7.60
CA MET A 14 7.03 11.06 8.53
C MET A 14 8.30 10.70 9.30
N GLN A 15 9.48 10.73 8.65
CA GLN A 15 10.76 10.51 9.31
C GLN A 15 11.08 11.62 10.32
N ASP A 16 10.77 12.87 9.99
CA ASP A 16 10.96 14.01 10.88
C ASP A 16 10.04 13.91 12.12
N LEU A 17 8.79 13.47 11.95
CA LEU A 17 7.85 13.21 13.06
C LEU A 17 8.35 12.10 13.99
N GLU A 18 8.89 10.99 13.45
CA GLU A 18 9.50 9.94 14.27
C GLU A 18 10.71 10.42 15.04
N ALA A 19 11.58 11.22 14.40
CA ALA A 19 12.75 11.79 15.05
C ALA A 19 12.38 12.74 16.20
N MET A 20 11.31 13.53 16.04
CA MET A 20 10.78 14.38 17.11
C MET A 20 10.19 13.55 18.25
N ALA A 21 9.41 12.50 17.95
CA ALA A 21 8.85 11.60 18.96
C ALA A 21 9.93 10.86 19.76
N ALA A 22 11.02 10.45 19.10
CA ALA A 22 12.16 9.82 19.77
C ALA A 22 12.84 10.79 20.76
N LYS A 23 13.04 12.06 20.37
CA LYS A 23 13.60 13.08 21.27
C LYS A 23 12.69 13.33 22.48
N LEU A 24 11.37 13.41 22.27
CA LEU A 24 10.40 13.55 23.37
C LEU A 24 10.43 12.35 24.33
N LEU A 25 10.59 11.13 23.80
CA LEU A 25 10.73 9.93 24.62
C LEU A 25 11.98 9.99 25.50
N GLU A 26 13.11 10.44 24.94
CA GLU A 26 14.34 10.62 25.71
C GLU A 26 14.22 11.68 26.80
N THR A 27 13.52 12.79 26.55
CA THR A 27 13.30 13.82 27.56
C THR A 27 12.34 13.33 28.65
N ALA A 28 11.25 12.65 28.29
CA ALA A 28 10.30 12.07 29.24
C ALA A 28 10.96 11.03 30.16
N ARG A 29 11.92 10.24 29.65
CA ARG A 29 12.68 9.27 30.45
C ARG A 29 13.54 9.92 31.54
N LYS A 30 14.00 11.16 31.33
CA LYS A 30 14.82 11.93 32.29
C LYS A 30 13.99 12.59 33.39
N LEU A 31 12.66 12.63 33.26
CA LEU A 31 11.79 13.15 34.31
C LEU A 31 11.88 12.26 35.57
N PRO A 32 11.67 12.83 36.76
CA PRO A 32 11.50 12.05 37.98
C PRO A 32 10.38 11.02 37.83
N SER A 33 10.50 9.90 38.55
CA SER A 33 9.41 8.92 38.59
C SER A 33 8.19 9.55 39.28
N GLY A 34 7.07 9.61 38.55
CA GLY A 34 5.85 10.25 39.01
C GLY A 34 4.75 10.20 37.95
N GLN A 35 3.57 10.71 38.31
CA GLN A 35 2.39 10.68 37.44
C GLN A 35 2.62 11.40 36.11
N GLU A 36 3.30 12.55 36.16
CA GLU A 36 3.58 13.35 34.95
C GLU A 36 4.48 12.60 33.97
N ARG A 37 5.50 11.89 34.47
CA ARG A 37 6.35 11.03 33.65
C ARG A 37 5.54 9.88 33.04
N HIS A 38 4.66 9.26 33.80
CA HIS A 38 3.83 8.16 33.29
C HIS A 38 2.88 8.64 32.19
N ASN A 39 2.18 9.76 32.43
CA ASN A 39 1.28 10.37 31.45
C ASN A 39 2.04 10.77 30.17
N ALA A 40 3.19 11.43 30.30
CA ALA A 40 4.01 11.83 29.16
C ALA A 40 4.47 10.62 28.33
N LEU A 41 4.93 9.55 28.98
CA LEU A 41 5.34 8.33 28.28
C LEU A 41 4.16 7.68 27.53
N GLN A 42 2.99 7.60 28.16
CA GLN A 42 1.80 7.02 27.55
C GLN A 42 1.34 7.82 26.33
N GLU A 43 1.33 9.15 26.41
CA GLU A 43 0.98 10.00 25.27
C GLU A 43 1.99 9.86 24.12
N ILE A 44 3.28 9.85 24.43
CA ILE A 44 4.34 9.68 23.42
C ILE A 44 4.23 8.32 22.73
N GLU A 45 3.95 7.25 23.47
CA GLU A 45 3.70 5.93 22.90
C GLU A 45 2.47 5.93 21.97
N GLY A 46 1.37 6.58 22.39
CA GLY A 46 0.18 6.76 21.56
C GLY A 46 0.47 7.54 20.27
N PHE A 47 1.25 8.61 20.34
CA PHE A 47 1.67 9.38 19.16
C PHE A 47 2.53 8.53 18.20
N ARG A 48 3.50 7.76 18.73
CA ARG A 48 4.32 6.86 17.92
C ARG A 48 3.48 5.79 17.22
N ALA A 49 2.50 5.19 17.92
CA ALA A 49 1.60 4.22 17.33
C ALA A 49 0.80 4.81 16.15
N ARG A 50 0.35 6.06 16.25
CA ARG A 50 -0.35 6.76 15.15
C ARG A 50 0.59 7.05 13.97
N ILE A 51 1.83 7.47 14.23
CA ILE A 51 2.84 7.66 13.17
C ILE A 51 3.10 6.33 12.45
N THR A 52 3.31 5.24 13.19
CA THR A 52 3.49 3.90 12.59
C THR A 52 2.27 3.45 11.80
N ALA A 53 1.05 3.76 12.26
CA ALA A 53 -0.17 3.46 11.50
C ALA A 53 -0.30 4.26 10.20
N LEU A 54 0.23 5.49 10.16
CA LEU A 54 0.31 6.33 8.95
C LEU A 54 1.47 5.95 8.03
N GLN A 55 2.57 5.43 8.61
CA GLN A 55 3.76 4.99 7.89
C GLN A 55 3.64 3.59 7.32
N ARG A 56 2.85 2.72 7.94
CA ARG A 56 2.36 1.55 7.24
C ARG A 56 1.78 2.12 5.96
N PRO A 57 2.35 1.79 4.78
CA PRO A 57 1.54 1.86 3.58
C PRO A 57 0.29 1.13 4.01
N SER A 58 -0.86 1.77 3.89
CA SER A 58 -2.11 1.05 4.01
C SER A 58 -1.87 -0.31 3.35
N ASP A 59 -1.80 -1.38 4.14
CA ASP A 59 -2.12 -2.71 3.63
C ASP A 59 -3.61 -2.69 3.24
N MET A 60 -4.33 -1.59 3.49
CA MET A 60 -5.47 -1.11 2.70
C MET A 60 -5.12 -0.54 1.30
N ALA A 61 -3.96 -0.89 0.74
CA ALA A 61 -3.76 -1.04 -0.69
C ALA A 61 -4.17 -2.44 -1.16
N GLN A 62 -4.46 -3.37 -0.25
CA GLN A 62 -5.63 -4.24 -0.37
C GLN A 62 -6.81 -3.47 0.20
N SER A 63 -7.31 -2.49 -0.55
CA SER A 63 -8.74 -2.26 -0.47
C SER A 63 -9.38 -3.65 -0.67
N PRO A 64 -10.49 -3.99 0.00
CA PRO A 64 -11.38 -5.02 -0.51
C PRO A 64 -11.98 -4.48 -1.82
N GLN A 65 -11.12 -4.18 -2.81
CA GLN A 65 -11.56 -4.12 -4.17
C GLN A 65 -12.06 -5.52 -4.40
N PRO A 66 -13.32 -5.67 -4.82
CA PRO A 66 -13.81 -6.99 -5.14
C PRO A 66 -12.92 -7.60 -6.23
N TYR A 67 -12.14 -6.79 -6.96
CA TYR A 67 -11.31 -7.20 -8.08
C TYR A 67 -9.81 -7.35 -7.76
N ASP A 68 -9.25 -8.50 -8.11
CA ASP A 68 -7.81 -8.79 -8.15
C ASP A 68 -7.34 -9.00 -9.60
N LEU A 69 -6.12 -8.56 -9.91
CA LEU A 69 -5.44 -8.86 -11.18
C LEU A 69 -4.32 -9.87 -10.96
N VAL A 70 -4.41 -11.03 -11.61
CA VAL A 70 -3.43 -12.10 -11.54
C VAL A 70 -2.78 -12.31 -12.89
N THR A 71 -1.46 -12.25 -12.96
CA THR A 71 -0.71 -12.70 -14.14
C THR A 71 -0.29 -14.16 -13.97
N ARG A 72 -0.39 -14.95 -15.04
CA ARG A 72 -0.01 -16.37 -15.04
C ARG A 72 0.61 -16.80 -16.36
N PRO A 73 1.39 -17.90 -16.38
CA PRO A 73 1.83 -18.50 -17.63
C PRO A 73 0.67 -18.93 -18.53
N CYS A 74 0.85 -18.78 -19.84
CA CYS A 74 -0.06 -19.27 -20.85
C CYS A 74 0.07 -20.79 -20.97
N THR A 75 -1.06 -21.50 -20.95
CA THR A 75 -1.09 -22.96 -21.08
C THR A 75 -0.98 -23.45 -22.51
N ILE A 76 -1.10 -22.56 -23.51
CA ILE A 76 -1.09 -22.90 -24.95
C ILE A 76 0.25 -22.53 -25.59
N HIS A 77 0.81 -21.36 -25.22
CA HIS A 77 2.05 -20.84 -25.79
C HIS A 77 3.13 -20.79 -24.70
N ALA A 78 4.12 -21.68 -24.79
CA ALA A 78 5.22 -21.73 -23.83
C ALA A 78 5.98 -20.41 -23.76
N GLY A 79 6.34 -19.99 -22.55
CA GLY A 79 7.06 -18.73 -22.29
C GLY A 79 6.21 -17.47 -22.43
N ARG A 80 4.90 -17.59 -22.73
CA ARG A 80 3.97 -16.45 -22.76
C ARG A 80 3.17 -16.35 -21.48
N PHE A 81 2.61 -15.17 -21.25
CA PHE A 81 1.83 -14.82 -20.06
C PHE A 81 0.42 -14.40 -20.45
N ARG A 82 -0.53 -14.58 -19.55
CA ARG A 82 -1.92 -14.09 -19.63
C ARG A 82 -2.30 -13.47 -18.30
N TRP A 83 -3.29 -12.58 -18.30
CA TRP A 83 -3.85 -12.04 -17.08
C TRP A 83 -5.28 -12.56 -16.85
N ASP A 84 -5.68 -12.67 -15.59
CA ASP A 84 -7.05 -12.90 -15.15
C ASP A 84 -7.46 -11.78 -14.18
N LEU A 85 -8.63 -11.19 -14.40
CA LEU A 85 -9.33 -10.38 -13.41
C LEU A 85 -10.25 -11.30 -12.61
N ARG A 86 -10.20 -11.16 -11.28
CA ARG A 86 -10.95 -12.01 -10.36
C ARG A 86 -11.81 -11.16 -9.47
N GLU A 87 -13.08 -11.51 -9.31
CA GLU A 87 -13.95 -10.93 -8.30
C GLU A 87 -14.07 -11.85 -7.09
N ASN A 88 -13.67 -11.40 -5.89
CA ASN A 88 -13.70 -12.18 -4.65
C ASN A 88 -13.04 -13.56 -4.82
N GLY A 89 -11.90 -13.59 -5.52
CA GLY A 89 -11.15 -14.81 -5.84
C GLY A 89 -11.68 -15.63 -7.02
N ARG A 90 -12.85 -15.31 -7.61
CA ARG A 90 -13.41 -16.01 -8.77
C ARG A 90 -13.02 -15.32 -10.08
N PRO A 91 -12.45 -16.01 -11.07
CA PRO A 91 -12.11 -15.39 -12.35
C PRO A 91 -13.38 -14.91 -13.06
N ILE A 92 -13.43 -13.61 -13.37
CA ILE A 92 -14.53 -12.96 -14.11
C ILE A 92 -14.13 -12.62 -15.54
N GLN A 93 -12.83 -12.42 -15.79
CA GLN A 93 -12.31 -12.12 -17.12
C GLN A 93 -10.88 -12.62 -17.26
N SER A 94 -10.50 -13.03 -18.46
CA SER A 94 -9.13 -13.42 -18.81
C SER A 94 -8.73 -12.75 -20.12
N SER A 95 -7.45 -12.43 -20.28
CA SER A 95 -6.90 -11.89 -21.51
C SER A 95 -7.14 -12.85 -22.68
N LEU A 96 -7.67 -12.39 -23.81
CA LEU A 96 -7.84 -13.26 -24.99
C LEU A 96 -6.47 -13.65 -25.57
N GLU A 97 -5.59 -12.66 -25.67
CA GLU A 97 -4.24 -12.83 -26.18
C GLU A 97 -3.26 -13.22 -25.06
N SER A 98 -2.10 -13.73 -25.48
CA SER A 98 -0.98 -14.01 -24.59
C SER A 98 0.18 -13.07 -24.93
N PHE A 99 0.95 -12.67 -23.92
CA PHE A 99 1.99 -11.66 -24.00
C PHE A 99 3.37 -12.30 -23.87
N ALA A 100 4.40 -11.63 -24.39
CA ALA A 100 5.75 -12.17 -24.36
C ALA A 100 6.37 -12.10 -22.96
N THR A 101 5.95 -11.12 -22.14
CA THR A 101 6.45 -10.94 -20.77
C THR A 101 5.33 -10.81 -19.75
N GLU A 102 5.66 -11.12 -18.50
CA GLU A 102 4.74 -10.95 -17.37
C GLU A 102 4.35 -9.48 -17.17
N GLN A 103 5.30 -8.56 -17.38
CA GLN A 103 5.08 -7.12 -17.24
C GLN A 103 4.08 -6.57 -18.28
N GLU A 104 4.18 -7.03 -19.53
CA GLU A 104 3.22 -6.66 -20.58
C GLU A 104 1.81 -7.16 -20.25
N ALA A 105 1.68 -8.44 -19.86
CA ALA A 105 0.41 -8.99 -19.44
C ALA A 105 -0.17 -8.24 -18.24
N HIS A 106 0.66 -7.89 -17.26
CA HIS A 106 0.20 -7.12 -16.10
C HIS A 106 -0.24 -5.70 -16.48
N SER A 107 0.52 -5.01 -17.34
CA SER A 107 0.16 -3.66 -17.79
C SER A 107 -1.14 -3.63 -18.59
N ASP A 108 -1.36 -4.62 -19.45
CA ASP A 108 -2.60 -4.77 -20.21
C ASP A 108 -3.79 -5.05 -19.28
N GLY A 109 -3.65 -6.01 -18.37
CA GLY A 109 -4.69 -6.34 -17.39
C GLY A 109 -5.00 -5.18 -16.43
N ARG A 110 -4.01 -4.33 -16.10
CA ARG A 110 -4.21 -3.11 -15.31
C ARG A 110 -5.12 -2.11 -16.01
N HIS A 111 -4.98 -1.97 -17.33
CA HIS A 111 -5.83 -1.09 -18.11
C HIS A 111 -7.30 -1.56 -18.13
N GLU A 112 -7.52 -2.87 -18.26
CA GLU A 112 -8.88 -3.45 -18.20
C GLU A 112 -9.49 -3.38 -16.79
N LEU A 113 -8.68 -3.61 -15.74
CA LEU A 113 -9.12 -3.43 -14.35
C LEU A 113 -9.61 -2.00 -14.09
N GLU A 114 -8.89 -1.00 -14.58
CA GLU A 114 -9.27 0.41 -14.42
C GLU A 114 -10.61 0.72 -15.11
N LYS A 115 -10.87 0.15 -16.31
CA LYS A 115 -12.17 0.25 -16.98
C LYS A 115 -13.28 -0.39 -16.16
N LEU A 116 -13.04 -1.60 -15.64
CA LEU A 116 -14.01 -2.33 -14.83
C LEU A 116 -14.39 -1.53 -13.57
N ILE A 117 -13.40 -1.01 -12.85
CA ILE A 117 -13.61 -0.16 -11.66
C ILE A 117 -14.41 1.10 -12.02
N GLN A 118 -14.15 1.71 -13.17
CA GLN A 118 -14.88 2.90 -13.62
C GLN A 118 -16.36 2.58 -13.92
N VAL A 119 -16.64 1.42 -14.52
CA VAL A 119 -18.01 0.98 -14.83
C VAL A 119 -18.77 0.60 -13.56
N SER A 120 -18.15 -0.09 -12.60
CA SER A 120 -18.81 -0.52 -11.35
C SER A 120 -19.12 0.61 -10.37
N ARG A 121 -18.66 1.84 -10.62
CA ARG A 121 -18.94 3.02 -9.78
C ARG A 121 -20.16 3.82 -10.24
N LEU A 122 -20.80 3.43 -11.34
CA LEU A 122 -22.04 4.00 -11.87
C LEU A 122 -23.24 3.20 -11.36
#